data_AF-U6KAS4-F1
#
_entry.id   AF-U6KAS4-F1
#
_cell.length_a   1.000
_cell.length_b   1.000
_cell.length_c   1.000
_cell.angle_alpha   90.00
_cell.angle_beta   90.00
_cell.angle_gamma   90.00
#
_symmetry.space_group_name_H-M   'P 1'
#
loop_
_entity.id
_entity.type
_entity.pdbx_description
1 polymer ?
#
loop_
_entity_poly.entity_id
_entity_poly.type
_entity_poly.pdbx_seq_one_letter_code
_entity_poly.pdbx_strand_id
1 'polypeptide(L)'
;MENAQTHAAAAATSAAAPAAAPAAAAAAAAAAAAAAEMQQSCCEILAVRHGLTDYNAQRRLQGQLDVPLNDTGRQQCRDCGIRLSIREAACIEAEVTIDKRIQEWNAGVLQGHLLDDLPKLFPAEWNAWNKSRDPKFVFPEGESFQERYDRVSEFFIEVTERHLGQRILVVTHGGVLDDLFRLVR
;
A
#
# COMPACT_ATOMS: atom_id res chain seq x y z
N MET A 1 -0.46 -83.37 -43.93
CA MET A 1 0.48 -82.25 -43.86
C MET A 1 -0.27 -81.11 -43.16
N GLU A 2 -0.53 -81.19 -41.84
CA GLU A 2 0.43 -81.00 -40.73
C GLU A 2 1.20 -79.67 -40.87
N ASN A 3 1.30 -78.79 -39.87
CA ASN A 3 1.34 -79.06 -38.43
C ASN A 3 1.13 -77.80 -37.55
N ALA A 4 0.70 -78.08 -36.31
CA ALA A 4 1.05 -77.46 -35.01
C ALA A 4 0.87 -75.94 -34.78
N GLN A 5 -0.05 -75.51 -33.90
CA GLN A 5 0.07 -75.44 -32.42
C GLN A 5 1.31 -74.69 -31.91
N THR A 6 1.07 -73.59 -31.18
CA THR A 6 1.72 -73.35 -29.88
C THR A 6 0.91 -72.35 -29.04
N HIS A 7 0.67 -72.76 -27.79
CA HIS A 7 0.01 -72.04 -26.72
C HIS A 7 0.88 -70.88 -26.19
N ALA A 8 0.24 -69.82 -25.70
CA ALA A 8 0.63 -69.17 -24.45
C ALA A 8 -0.52 -68.28 -23.93
N ALA A 9 -1.19 -68.77 -22.88
CA ALA A 9 -1.98 -67.92 -22.00
C ALA A 9 -1.03 -67.09 -21.14
N ALA A 10 -1.24 -65.78 -21.08
CA ALA A 10 -0.70 -64.94 -20.02
C ALA A 10 -1.84 -64.06 -19.49
N ALA A 11 -2.38 -64.49 -18.36
CA ALA A 11 -3.17 -63.63 -17.49
C ALA A 11 -2.25 -62.51 -16.98
N ALA A 12 -2.59 -61.26 -17.28
CA ALA A 12 -2.00 -60.09 -16.64
C ALA A 12 -3.14 -59.27 -16.02
N THR A 13 -3.38 -59.61 -14.76
CA THR A 13 -3.85 -58.76 -13.67
C THR A 13 -4.21 -57.31 -14.01
N SER A 14 -5.48 -57.00 -13.78
CA SER A 14 -5.98 -55.66 -13.45
C SER A 14 -5.09 -55.00 -12.38
N ALA A 15 -4.28 -54.03 -12.79
CA ALA A 15 -3.72 -53.04 -11.88
C ALA A 15 -4.68 -51.84 -11.86
N ALA A 16 -5.56 -51.78 -10.87
CA ALA A 16 -6.23 -50.54 -10.52
C ALA A 16 -5.14 -49.50 -10.20
N ALA A 17 -5.15 -48.39 -10.92
CA ALA A 17 -4.30 -47.24 -10.61
C ALA A 17 -4.54 -46.80 -9.16
N PRO A 18 -3.50 -46.41 -8.40
CA PRO A 18 -3.69 -45.96 -7.04
C PRO A 18 -4.50 -44.67 -7.04
N ALA A 19 -5.61 -44.66 -6.31
CA ALA A 19 -6.38 -43.48 -5.95
C ALA A 19 -5.56 -42.58 -5.01
N ALA A 20 -4.54 -41.89 -5.54
CA ALA A 20 -3.73 -40.91 -4.82
C ALA A 20 -4.20 -39.45 -5.05
N ALA A 21 -5.28 -39.25 -5.82
CA ALA A 21 -5.85 -37.94 -6.12
C ALA A 21 -6.63 -37.24 -4.96
N PRO A 22 -7.33 -37.93 -4.02
CA PRO A 22 -8.27 -37.24 -3.13
C PRO A 22 -7.59 -36.43 -2.02
N ALA A 23 -6.41 -36.86 -1.54
CA ALA A 23 -5.71 -36.16 -0.45
C ALA A 23 -5.07 -34.84 -0.90
N ALA A 24 -4.48 -34.79 -2.11
CA ALA A 24 -3.90 -33.57 -2.67
C ALA A 24 -4.98 -32.54 -3.04
N ALA A 25 -6.13 -33.00 -3.57
CA ALA A 25 -7.27 -32.14 -3.86
C ALA A 25 -7.90 -31.58 -2.57
N ALA A 26 -8.02 -32.38 -1.51
CA ALA A 26 -8.51 -31.93 -0.20
C ALA A 26 -7.57 -30.91 0.45
N ALA A 27 -6.24 -31.10 0.35
CA ALA A 27 -5.25 -30.15 0.83
C ALA A 27 -5.31 -28.80 0.09
N ALA A 28 -5.49 -28.84 -1.23
CA ALA A 28 -5.66 -27.63 -2.05
C ALA A 28 -6.97 -26.88 -1.71
N ALA A 29 -8.06 -27.61 -1.49
CA ALA A 29 -9.34 -27.03 -1.07
C ALA A 29 -9.27 -26.41 0.33
N ALA A 30 -8.58 -27.06 1.28
CA ALA A 30 -8.35 -26.51 2.62
C ALA A 30 -7.47 -25.25 2.59
N ALA A 31 -6.43 -25.22 1.74
CA ALA A 31 -5.60 -24.03 1.54
C ALA A 31 -6.38 -22.88 0.89
N ALA A 32 -7.26 -23.18 -0.06
CA ALA A 32 -8.15 -22.18 -0.68
C ALA A 32 -9.18 -21.63 0.31
N ALA A 33 -9.75 -22.49 1.17
CA ALA A 33 -10.67 -22.07 2.23
C ALA A 33 -9.97 -21.20 3.29
N ALA A 34 -8.76 -21.59 3.72
CA ALA A 34 -7.95 -20.79 4.62
C ALA A 34 -7.55 -19.44 4.00
N ALA A 35 -7.21 -19.40 2.71
CA ALA A 35 -6.93 -18.16 2.00
C ALA A 35 -8.19 -17.28 1.87
N ALA A 36 -9.37 -17.87 1.67
CA ALA A 36 -10.64 -17.15 1.64
C ALA A 36 -11.02 -16.58 3.02
N GLU A 37 -10.82 -17.33 4.11
CA GLU A 37 -10.97 -16.84 5.49
C GLU A 37 -9.96 -15.75 5.84
N MET A 38 -8.70 -15.90 5.39
CA MET A 38 -7.67 -14.88 5.58
C MET A 38 -8.02 -13.59 4.81
N GLN A 39 -8.53 -13.73 3.59
CA GLN A 39 -8.96 -12.62 2.77
C GLN A 39 -10.18 -11.92 3.37
N GLN A 40 -11.09 -12.63 4.02
CA GLN A 40 -12.23 -12.04 4.74
C GLN A 40 -11.85 -11.39 6.09
N SER A 41 -10.68 -11.73 6.65
CA SER A 41 -10.19 -11.18 7.92
C SER A 41 -9.14 -10.07 7.78
N CYS A 42 -8.81 -9.67 6.55
CA CYS A 42 -7.91 -8.55 6.30
C CYS A 42 -8.50 -7.54 5.31
N CYS A 43 -8.01 -6.30 5.37
CA CYS A 43 -8.26 -5.28 4.37
C CYS A 43 -6.97 -5.08 3.56
N GLU A 44 -7.05 -5.07 2.24
CA GLU A 44 -5.90 -4.78 1.38
C GLU A 44 -5.84 -3.29 1.06
N ILE A 45 -4.72 -2.65 1.39
CA ILE A 45 -4.49 -1.22 1.09
C ILE A 45 -3.60 -1.10 -0.14
N LEU A 46 -4.12 -0.46 -1.19
CA LEU A 46 -3.32 0.12 -2.27
C LEU A 46 -3.00 1.57 -1.91
N ALA A 47 -1.78 1.84 -1.45
CA ALA A 47 -1.36 3.19 -1.07
C ALA A 47 -0.58 3.87 -2.21
N VAL A 48 -1.00 5.08 -2.60
CA VAL A 48 -0.42 5.86 -3.70
C VAL A 48 -0.03 7.25 -3.21
N ARG A 49 1.18 7.68 -3.53
CA ARG A 49 1.60 9.08 -3.31
C ARG A 49 1.09 9.97 -4.45
N HIS A 50 0.72 11.20 -4.14
CA HIS A 50 0.45 12.23 -5.15
C HIS A 50 1.61 12.38 -6.17
N GLY A 51 1.28 12.83 -7.37
CA GLY A 51 2.25 13.13 -8.42
C GLY A 51 3.14 14.34 -8.09
N LEU A 52 4.19 14.53 -8.88
CA LEU A 52 5.12 15.65 -8.68
C LEU A 52 4.46 17.03 -8.80
N THR A 53 4.90 17.94 -7.94
CA THR A 53 4.68 19.38 -8.02
C THR A 53 6.00 20.12 -8.26
N ASP A 54 5.95 21.40 -8.58
CA ASP A 54 7.17 22.21 -8.72
C ASP A 54 7.93 22.34 -7.40
N TYR A 55 7.24 22.26 -6.27
CA TYR A 55 7.88 22.26 -4.96
C TYR A 55 8.70 20.98 -4.75
N ASN A 56 8.28 19.83 -5.30
CA ASN A 56 9.12 18.64 -5.29
C ASN A 56 10.41 18.85 -6.10
N ALA A 57 10.30 19.42 -7.31
CA ALA A 57 11.45 19.67 -8.18
C ALA A 57 12.45 20.66 -7.54
N GLN A 58 11.95 21.65 -6.82
CA GLN A 58 12.75 22.66 -6.12
C GLN A 58 13.30 22.20 -4.78
N ARG A 59 12.91 21.02 -4.26
CA ARG A 59 13.17 20.61 -2.87
C ARG A 59 12.64 21.64 -1.86
N ARG A 60 11.43 22.13 -2.11
CA ARG A 60 10.69 23.04 -1.24
C ARG A 60 9.71 22.26 -0.37
N LEU A 61 9.67 22.58 0.92
CA LEU A 61 8.77 21.93 1.86
C LEU A 61 7.32 22.38 1.58
N GLN A 62 6.45 21.43 1.24
CA GLN A 62 5.05 21.72 0.93
C GLN A 62 4.20 21.76 2.20
N GLY A 63 4.28 20.70 3.01
CA GLY A 63 3.34 20.47 4.09
C GLY A 63 1.90 20.46 3.55
N GLN A 64 1.03 21.27 4.14
CA GLN A 64 -0.38 21.37 3.76
C GLN A 64 -0.69 22.49 2.74
N LEU A 65 0.33 23.07 2.11
CA LEU A 65 0.11 24.02 1.03
C LEU A 65 -0.56 23.35 -0.19
N ASP A 66 -1.60 24.00 -0.72
CA ASP A 66 -2.28 23.56 -1.94
C ASP A 66 -1.44 23.91 -3.18
N VAL A 67 -0.48 23.03 -3.50
CA VAL A 67 0.41 23.18 -4.65
C VAL A 67 -0.06 22.25 -5.78
N PRO A 68 -0.36 22.78 -6.97
CA PRO A 68 -0.86 21.96 -8.07
C PRO A 68 0.22 20.99 -8.60
N LEU A 69 -0.24 19.88 -9.18
CA LEU A 69 0.60 18.96 -9.93
C LEU A 69 1.24 19.67 -11.14
N ASN A 70 2.53 19.46 -11.35
CA ASN A 70 3.18 19.89 -12.58
C ASN A 70 2.92 18.90 -13.73
N ASP A 71 3.42 19.20 -14.91
CA ASP A 71 3.16 18.41 -16.13
C ASP A 71 3.56 16.95 -15.96
N THR A 72 4.72 16.72 -15.32
CA THR A 72 5.20 15.39 -14.96
C THR A 72 4.27 14.70 -13.95
N GLY A 73 3.82 15.41 -12.91
CA GLY A 73 2.86 14.89 -11.94
C GLY A 73 1.53 14.48 -12.57
N ARG A 74 1.02 15.29 -13.50
CA ARG A 74 -0.21 14.95 -14.23
C ARG A 74 -0.02 13.72 -15.12
N GLN A 75 1.15 13.54 -15.72
CA GLN A 75 1.47 12.31 -16.46
C GLN A 75 1.58 11.10 -15.52
N GLN A 76 2.22 11.24 -14.37
CA GLN A 76 2.31 10.17 -13.36
C GLN A 76 0.93 9.71 -12.89
N CYS A 77 -0.01 10.63 -12.66
CA CYS A 77 -1.38 10.27 -12.30
C CYS A 77 -2.09 9.47 -13.41
N ARG A 78 -1.92 9.86 -14.69
CA ARG A 78 -2.46 9.11 -15.82
C ARG A 78 -1.87 7.70 -15.88
N ASP A 79 -0.55 7.58 -15.80
CA ASP A 79 0.14 6.29 -15.88
C ASP A 79 -0.22 5.38 -14.70
N CYS A 80 -0.38 5.96 -13.50
CA CYS A 80 -0.82 5.23 -12.31
C CYS A 80 -2.24 4.69 -12.49
N GLY A 81 -3.18 5.52 -12.94
CA GLY A 81 -4.55 5.08 -13.23
C GLY A 81 -4.61 3.95 -14.26
N ILE A 82 -3.84 4.05 -15.35
CA ILE A 82 -3.73 3.00 -16.37
C ILE A 82 -3.21 1.71 -15.74
N ARG A 83 -2.10 1.76 -14.99
CA ARG A 83 -1.51 0.57 -14.36
C ARG A 83 -2.44 -0.10 -13.38
N LEU A 84 -3.16 0.69 -12.57
CA LEU A 84 -4.15 0.15 -11.65
C LEU A 84 -5.30 -0.50 -12.41
N SER A 85 -5.84 0.13 -13.46
CA SER A 85 -6.92 -0.47 -14.26
C SER A 85 -6.52 -1.80 -14.92
N ILE A 86 -5.27 -1.91 -15.41
CA ILE A 86 -4.75 -3.15 -16.00
C ILE A 86 -4.59 -4.23 -14.94
N ARG A 87 -4.01 -3.89 -13.77
CA ARG A 87 -3.80 -4.84 -12.68
C ARG A 87 -5.11 -5.39 -12.13
N GLU A 88 -6.12 -4.53 -12.02
CA GLU A 88 -7.43 -4.87 -11.49
C GLU A 88 -8.39 -5.45 -12.54
N ALA A 89 -8.00 -5.45 -13.83
CA ALA A 89 -8.86 -5.77 -14.97
C ALA A 89 -10.23 -5.06 -14.92
N ALA A 90 -10.26 -3.85 -14.35
CA ALA A 90 -11.47 -3.08 -14.09
C ALA A 90 -11.22 -1.58 -14.27
N CYS A 91 -12.23 -0.85 -14.75
CA CYS A 91 -12.22 0.61 -14.66
C CYS A 91 -12.46 1.00 -13.19
N ILE A 92 -11.60 1.87 -12.65
CA ILE A 92 -11.79 2.38 -11.28
C ILE A 92 -12.83 3.49 -11.34
N GLU A 93 -14.09 3.09 -11.22
CA GLU A 93 -15.18 3.99 -10.84
C GLU A 93 -15.37 3.84 -9.33
N ALA A 94 -14.76 4.75 -8.57
CA ALA A 94 -14.80 4.72 -7.12
C ALA A 94 -15.39 6.00 -6.57
N GLU A 95 -16.23 5.86 -5.54
CA GLU A 95 -16.62 6.98 -4.69
C GLU A 95 -15.36 7.53 -4.00
N VAL A 96 -15.12 8.83 -4.15
CA VAL A 96 -13.95 9.48 -3.55
C VAL A 96 -14.36 10.15 -2.24
N THR A 97 -13.85 9.62 -1.14
CA THR A 97 -13.99 10.23 0.19
C THR A 97 -12.73 11.02 0.53
N ILE A 98 -12.90 12.27 0.94
CA ILE A 98 -11.80 13.12 1.40
C ILE A 98 -11.71 13.05 2.93
N ASP A 99 -10.55 12.69 3.45
CA ASP A 99 -10.28 12.65 4.89
C ASP A 99 -9.06 13.50 5.24
N LYS A 100 -9.22 14.43 6.19
CA LYS A 100 -8.14 15.34 6.61
C LYS A 100 -7.02 14.62 7.36
N ARG A 101 -7.31 13.46 7.96
CA ARG A 101 -6.34 12.68 8.74
C ARG A 101 -5.20 12.11 7.90
N ILE A 102 -5.36 12.05 6.58
CA ILE A 102 -4.33 11.63 5.63
C ILE A 102 -3.72 12.77 4.82
N GLN A 103 -3.89 14.02 5.28
CA GLN A 103 -3.11 15.14 4.75
C GLN A 103 -1.66 15.07 5.20
N GLU A 104 -0.76 15.67 4.42
CA GLU A 104 0.65 15.77 4.76
C GLU A 104 0.86 16.53 6.09
N TRP A 105 2.06 16.35 6.64
CA TRP A 105 2.56 17.07 7.79
C TRP A 105 2.32 18.59 7.70
N ASN A 106 1.63 19.17 8.69
CA ASN A 106 1.61 20.61 8.87
C ASN A 106 2.98 21.07 9.39
N ALA A 107 3.84 21.53 8.50
CA ALA A 107 5.18 22.00 8.87
C ALA A 107 5.20 23.45 9.38
N GLY A 108 4.03 24.09 9.55
CA GLY A 108 3.88 25.43 10.08
C GLY A 108 4.68 26.47 9.31
N VAL A 109 5.45 27.28 10.04
CA VAL A 109 6.29 28.34 9.47
C VAL A 109 7.36 27.85 8.49
N LEU A 110 7.66 26.55 8.45
CA LEU A 110 8.65 26.00 7.51
C LEU A 110 8.10 25.82 6.09
N GLN A 111 6.78 25.78 5.94
CA GLN A 111 6.12 25.52 4.66
C GLN A 111 6.46 26.60 3.64
N GLY A 112 6.68 26.19 2.40
CA GLY A 112 7.03 27.10 1.32
C GLY A 112 8.50 27.48 1.26
N HIS A 113 9.36 27.00 2.15
CA HIS A 113 10.80 27.27 2.11
C HIS A 113 11.61 26.12 1.49
N LEU A 114 12.75 26.47 0.90
CA LEU A 114 13.70 25.46 0.41
C LEU A 114 14.27 24.71 1.62
N LEU A 115 14.32 23.38 1.54
CA LEU A 115 14.82 22.54 2.62
C LEU A 115 16.23 22.96 3.06
N ASP A 116 17.09 23.31 2.10
CA ASP A 116 18.48 23.68 2.34
C ASP A 116 18.63 25.06 3.01
N ASP A 117 17.56 25.86 3.05
CA ASP A 117 17.54 27.19 3.68
C ASP A 117 16.90 27.19 5.08
N LEU A 118 16.16 26.14 5.46
CA LEU A 118 15.52 26.05 6.78
C LEU A 118 16.48 26.29 7.96
N PRO A 119 17.72 25.74 7.99
CA PRO A 119 18.64 26.00 9.09
C PRO A 119 19.07 27.47 9.21
N LYS A 120 19.02 28.22 8.10
CA LYS A 120 19.41 29.63 8.03
C LYS A 120 18.24 30.55 8.38
N LEU A 121 17.04 30.19 7.93
CA LEU A 121 15.82 30.98 8.13
C LEU A 121 15.23 30.80 9.54
N PHE A 122 15.32 29.60 10.10
CA PHE A 122 14.77 29.24 11.40
C PHE A 122 15.83 28.60 12.32
N PRO A 123 16.95 29.30 12.61
CA PRO A 123 18.07 28.69 13.29
C PRO A 123 17.74 28.27 14.74
N ALA A 124 16.83 28.97 15.42
CA ALA A 124 16.46 28.63 16.80
C ALA A 124 15.65 27.34 16.84
N GLU A 125 14.60 27.26 16.04
CA GLU A 125 13.69 26.13 15.91
C GLU A 125 14.43 24.90 15.38
N TRP A 126 15.24 25.08 14.33
CA TRP A 126 16.03 24.00 13.72
C TRP A 126 17.05 23.41 14.70
N ASN A 127 17.73 24.25 15.48
CA ASN A 127 18.68 23.79 16.49
C ASN A 127 17.98 23.10 17.66
N ALA A 128 16.82 23.60 18.10
CA ALA A 128 16.03 22.97 19.14
C ALA A 128 15.58 21.56 18.71
N TRP A 129 15.02 21.44 17.50
CA TRP A 129 14.60 20.17 16.93
C TRP A 129 15.76 19.18 16.78
N ASN A 130 16.90 19.60 16.22
CA ASN A 130 18.06 18.71 16.04
C ASN A 130 18.65 18.20 17.36
N LYS A 131 18.59 19.01 18.43
CA LYS A 131 19.08 18.62 19.76
C LYS A 131 18.15 17.63 20.44
N SER A 132 16.84 17.87 20.38
CA SER A 132 15.87 17.01 21.06
C SER A 132 15.60 15.72 20.29
N ARG A 133 15.54 15.82 18.96
CA ARG A 133 14.98 14.78 18.07
C ARG A 133 13.65 14.23 18.58
N ASP A 134 12.91 15.07 19.30
CA ASP A 134 11.69 14.70 19.99
C ASP A 134 10.56 14.60 18.97
N PRO A 135 9.89 13.44 18.81
CA PRO A 135 8.75 13.29 17.91
C PRO A 135 7.58 14.20 18.28
N LYS A 136 7.54 14.73 19.51
CA LYS A 136 6.52 15.67 20.00
C LYS A 136 6.90 17.14 19.80
N PHE A 137 8.05 17.42 19.21
CA PHE A 137 8.45 18.79 18.90
C PHE A 137 7.52 19.38 17.83
N VAL A 138 7.01 20.59 18.08
CA VAL A 138 6.12 21.32 17.18
C VAL A 138 6.86 22.57 16.69
N PHE A 139 7.00 22.71 15.37
CA PHE A 139 7.41 23.99 14.79
C PHE A 139 6.26 25.00 14.90
N PRO A 140 6.52 26.31 15.05
CA PRO A 140 5.46 27.31 15.13
C PRO A 140 4.43 27.15 14.02
N GLU A 141 3.14 27.22 14.37
CA GLU A 141 1.99 27.04 13.46
C GLU A 141 1.85 25.63 12.82
N GLY A 142 2.71 24.69 13.23
CA GLY A 142 2.74 23.33 12.71
C GLY A 142 2.03 22.31 13.59
N GLU A 143 2.25 21.05 13.25
CA GLU A 143 1.99 19.88 14.10
C GLU A 143 3.31 19.12 14.34
N SER A 144 3.35 18.26 15.34
CA SER A 144 4.45 17.35 15.61
C SER A 144 4.39 16.07 14.76
N PHE A 145 5.50 15.33 14.70
CA PHE A 145 5.49 14.01 14.05
C PHE A 145 4.59 13.02 14.80
N GLN A 146 4.48 13.13 16.12
CA GLN A 146 3.58 12.31 16.93
C GLN A 146 2.11 12.60 16.60
N GLU A 147 1.70 13.87 16.56
CA GLU A 147 0.31 14.25 16.24
C GLU A 147 -0.08 13.78 14.84
N ARG A 148 0.82 13.91 13.86
CA ARG A 148 0.62 13.36 12.52
C ARG A 148 0.47 11.84 12.56
N TYR A 149 1.36 11.14 13.25
CA TYR A 149 1.32 9.68 13.36
C TYR A 149 0.00 9.20 14.00
N ASP A 150 -0.45 9.88 15.05
CA ASP A 150 -1.67 9.51 15.78
C ASP A 150 -2.91 9.62 14.87
N ARG A 151 -3.10 10.76 14.18
CA ARG A 151 -4.24 10.94 13.26
C ARG A 151 -4.19 9.99 12.06
N VAL A 152 -3.00 9.71 11.54
CA VAL A 152 -2.82 8.78 10.41
C VAL A 152 -3.11 7.35 10.84
N SER A 153 -2.64 6.95 12.02
CA SER A 153 -2.86 5.60 12.55
C SER A 153 -4.34 5.36 12.85
N GLU A 154 -5.01 6.34 13.47
CA GLU A 154 -6.45 6.31 13.71
C GLU A 154 -7.23 6.11 12.41
N PHE A 155 -6.88 6.84 11.35
CA PHE A 155 -7.49 6.66 10.03
C PHE A 155 -7.32 5.25 9.50
N PHE A 156 -6.09 4.71 9.50
CA PHE A 156 -5.83 3.40 8.92
C PHE A 156 -6.47 2.27 9.73
N ILE A 157 -6.49 2.37 11.06
CA ILE A 157 -7.19 1.40 11.92
C ILE A 157 -8.69 1.42 11.61
N GLU A 158 -9.32 2.60 11.63
CA GLU A 158 -10.76 2.72 11.39
C GLU A 158 -11.16 2.22 10.00
N VAL A 159 -10.42 2.62 8.96
CA VAL A 159 -10.77 2.29 7.58
C VAL A 159 -10.56 0.79 7.30
N THR A 160 -9.52 0.18 7.86
CA THR A 160 -9.28 -1.26 7.65
C THR A 160 -10.31 -2.11 8.36
N GLU A 161 -10.76 -1.72 9.57
CA GLU A 161 -11.86 -2.38 10.28
C GLU A 161 -13.19 -2.28 9.52
N ARG A 162 -13.47 -1.12 8.91
CA ARG A 162 -14.69 -0.91 8.09
C ARG A 162 -14.69 -1.71 6.79
N HIS A 163 -13.51 -2.02 6.27
CA HIS A 163 -13.32 -2.60 4.93
C HIS A 163 -12.64 -3.99 4.96
N LEU A 164 -12.89 -4.79 6.01
CA LEU A 164 -12.47 -6.20 6.06
C LEU A 164 -13.05 -6.97 4.87
N GLY A 165 -12.26 -7.85 4.27
CA GLY A 165 -12.65 -8.55 3.04
C GLY A 165 -12.51 -7.72 1.76
N GLN A 166 -12.21 -6.43 1.88
CA GLN A 166 -12.20 -5.50 0.75
C GLN A 166 -10.80 -4.96 0.49
N ARG A 167 -10.64 -4.42 -0.72
CA ARG A 167 -9.46 -3.67 -1.16
C ARG A 167 -9.82 -2.20 -1.25
N ILE A 168 -8.98 -1.34 -0.68
CA ILE A 168 -9.16 0.11 -0.72
C ILE A 168 -7.96 0.78 -1.41
N LEU A 169 -8.23 1.87 -2.14
CA LEU A 169 -7.20 2.74 -2.72
C LEU A 169 -7.08 4.00 -1.85
N VAL A 170 -5.88 4.27 -1.36
CA VAL A 170 -5.57 5.46 -0.54
C VAL A 170 -4.56 6.31 -1.28
N VAL A 171 -4.96 7.52 -1.69
CA VAL A 171 -4.07 8.51 -2.30
C VAL A 171 -3.67 9.54 -1.24
N THR A 172 -2.37 9.68 -0.99
CA THR A 172 -1.84 10.50 0.11
C THR A 172 -0.43 11.05 -0.20
N HIS A 173 0.36 11.35 0.83
CA HIS A 173 1.63 12.06 0.77
C HIS A 173 2.79 11.24 1.35
N GLY A 174 4.01 11.75 1.23
CA GLY A 174 5.21 11.01 1.61
C GLY A 174 5.29 10.73 3.11
N GLY A 175 4.98 11.72 3.95
CA GLY A 175 5.01 11.56 5.41
C GLY A 175 3.95 10.58 5.93
N VAL A 176 2.77 10.57 5.32
CA VAL A 176 1.68 9.64 5.66
C VAL A 176 2.04 8.20 5.29
N LEU A 177 2.66 7.97 4.13
CA LEU A 177 3.12 6.63 3.76
C LEU A 177 4.21 6.11 4.71
N ASP A 178 5.11 6.99 5.14
CA ASP A 178 6.13 6.65 6.12
C ASP A 178 5.53 6.23 7.47
N ASP A 179 4.47 6.91 7.93
CA ASP A 179 3.72 6.52 9.13
C ASP A 179 2.95 5.20 8.93
N LEU A 180 2.29 5.00 7.79
CA LEU A 180 1.65 3.73 7.43
C LEU A 180 2.65 2.57 7.49
N PHE A 181 3.85 2.72 6.91
CA PHE A 181 4.88 1.69 6.94
C PHE A 181 5.45 1.42 8.34
N ARG A 182 5.33 2.37 9.28
CA ARG A 182 5.65 2.11 10.70
C ARG A 182 4.54 1.35 11.40
N LEU A 183 3.29 1.66 11.10
CA LEU A 183 2.13 1.02 11.71
C LEU A 183 2.03 -0.47 11.38
N VAL A 184 2.38 -0.86 10.14
CA VAL A 184 2.24 -2.25 9.64
C VAL A 184 3.49 -3.11 9.81
N ARG A 185 4.53 -2.60 10.48
CA ARG A 185 5.81 -3.30 10.67
C ARG A 185 5.86 -4.17 11.92
#